data_AF-A0AAJ0IYR1-F1
#
_entry.id   AF-A0AAJ0IYR1-F1
#
_cell.length_a   1.000
_cell.length_b   1.000
_cell.length_c   1.000
_cell.angle_alpha   90.00
_cell.angle_beta   90.00
_cell.angle_gamma   90.00
#
_symmetry.space_group_name_H-M   'P 1'
#
loop_
_entity.id
_entity.type
_entity.pdbx_description
1 polymer ?
#
loop_
_entity_poly.entity_id
_entity_poly.type
_entity_poly.pdbx_seq_one_letter_code
_entity_poly.pdbx_strand_id
1 'polypeptide(L)' 'RWDFSDMQPPAQWLVVQGDADEIVDPQAVYDWLETLEQQPELVRMPDTSHFFHRKLIDLRGAIQHGVRRWLPAAV' A
#
# COMPACT_ATOMS: atom_id res chain seq x y z
N ARG A 1 -9.38 13.79 -11.16
CA ARG A 1 -7.98 13.46 -10.82
C ARG A 1 -7.78 13.89 -9.38
N TRP A 2 -7.37 12.98 -8.50
CA TRP A 2 -7.07 13.32 -7.11
C TRP A 2 -5.73 14.06 -7.06
N ASP A 3 -5.65 15.11 -6.25
CA ASP A 3 -4.44 15.93 -6.08
C ASP A 3 -3.80 15.58 -4.73
N PHE A 4 -2.57 15.09 -4.77
CA PHE A 4 -1.78 14.68 -3.60
C PHE A 4 -0.52 15.55 -3.44
N SER A 5 -0.45 16.70 -4.13
CA SER A 5 0.76 17.53 -4.17
C SER A 5 1.19 18.05 -2.79
N ASP A 6 0.24 18.22 -1.87
CA ASP A 6 0.51 18.67 -0.49
C ASP A 6 0.61 17.52 0.53
N MET A 7 0.56 16.26 0.09
CA MET A 7 0.67 15.12 0.98
C MET A 7 2.12 14.93 1.46
N GLN A 8 2.33 14.97 2.76
CA GLN A 8 3.59 14.62 3.40
C GLN A 8 3.44 13.26 4.10
N PRO A 9 3.86 12.15 3.47
CA PRO A 9 3.77 10.84 4.10
C PRO A 9 4.66 10.75 5.35
N PRO A 10 4.24 9.99 6.38
CA PRO A 10 5.09 9.69 7.52
C PRO A 10 6.27 8.80 7.10
N ALA A 11 7.34 8.80 7.89
CA ALA A 11 8.51 7.95 7.63
C ALA A 11 8.19 6.44 7.64
N GLN A 12 7.18 6.02 8.41
CA GLN A 12 6.67 4.66 8.46
C GLN A 12 5.38 4.58 7.66
N TRP A 13 5.50 4.24 6.37
CA TRP A 13 4.36 4.20 5.45
C TRP A 13 4.34 2.88 4.67
N LEU A 14 3.17 2.23 4.71
CA LEU A 14 2.86 0.99 3.99
C LEU A 14 1.78 1.29 2.96
N VAL A 15 2.04 0.93 1.71
CA VAL A 15 1.08 0.92 0.62
C VAL A 15 0.76 -0.53 0.25
N VAL A 16 -0.53 -0.86 0.19
CA VAL A 16 -1.01 -2.18 -0.27
C VAL A 16 -1.88 -1.94 -1.49
N GLN A 17 -1.50 -2.52 -2.63
CA GLN A 17 -2.20 -2.35 -3.91
C GLN A 17 -2.55 -3.71 -4.51
N GLY A 18 -3.80 -3.88 -4.92
CA GLY A 18 -4.20 -5.02 -5.76
C GLY A 18 -3.73 -4.84 -7.20
N ASP A 19 -3.08 -5.85 -7.78
CA ASP A 19 -2.59 -5.81 -9.18
C ASP A 19 -3.75 -5.90 -10.21
N ALA A 20 -4.97 -6.26 -9.78
CA ALA A 20 -6.16 -6.38 -10.63
C ALA A 20 -7.24 -5.36 -10.24
N ASP A 21 -6.84 -4.24 -9.63
CA ASP A 21 -7.74 -3.15 -9.29
C ASP A 21 -8.32 -2.51 -10.58
N GLU A 22 -9.65 -2.51 -10.65
CA GLU A 22 -10.44 -2.04 -11.79
C GLU A 22 -10.86 -0.56 -11.66
N ILE A 23 -10.63 0.05 -10.50
CA ILE A 23 -11.00 1.43 -10.18
C ILE A 23 -9.77 2.35 -10.18
N VAL A 24 -8.65 1.85 -9.64
CA VAL A 24 -7.36 2.54 -9.56
C VAL A 24 -6.33 1.75 -10.34
N ASP A 25 -5.76 2.36 -11.39
CA ASP A 25 -4.71 1.73 -12.20
C ASP A 25 -3.47 1.41 -11.32
N PRO A 26 -3.13 0.13 -11.11
CA PRO A 26 -2.01 -0.25 -10.27
C PRO A 26 -0.68 0.29 -10.80
N GLN A 27 -0.50 0.33 -12.12
CA GLN A 27 0.75 0.81 -12.72
C GLN A 27 0.93 2.30 -12.45
N ALA A 28 -0.14 3.10 -12.53
CA ALA A 28 -0.09 4.51 -12.19
C ALA A 28 0.30 4.76 -10.72
N VAL A 29 -0.11 3.87 -9.80
CA VAL A 29 0.33 3.91 -8.40
C VAL A 29 1.83 3.62 -8.30
N TYR A 30 2.32 2.57 -8.96
CA TYR A 30 3.73 2.20 -8.93
C TYR A 30 4.63 3.30 -9.52
N ASP A 31 4.26 3.81 -10.69
CA ASP A 31 4.97 4.90 -11.35
C ASP A 31 5.03 6.14 -10.44
N TRP A 32 3.94 6.47 -9.74
CA TRP A 32 3.92 7.58 -8.79
C TRP A 32 4.83 7.32 -7.58
N LEU A 33 4.79 6.12 -6.99
CA LEU A 33 5.65 5.78 -5.85
C LEU A 33 7.14 5.88 -6.19
N GLU A 34 7.52 5.56 -7.42
CA GLU A 34 8.91 5.71 -7.91
C GLU A 34 9.37 7.18 -8.00
N THR A 35 8.45 8.15 -8.03
CA THR A 35 8.78 9.58 -8.02
C THR A 35 9.08 10.14 -6.62
N LEU A 36 8.78 9.38 -5.56
CA LEU A 36 8.94 9.83 -4.19
C LEU A 36 10.40 9.76 -3.74
N GLU A 37 10.86 10.80 -3.05
CA GLU A 37 12.21 10.81 -2.45
C GLU A 37 12.40 9.68 -1.42
N GLN A 38 11.34 9.37 -0.66
CA GLN A 38 11.29 8.25 0.27
C GLN A 38 10.19 7.28 -0.17
N GLN A 39 10.61 6.14 -0.71
CA GLN A 39 9.68 5.10 -1.13
C GLN A 39 9.09 4.39 0.10
N PRO A 40 7.75 4.24 0.18
CA PRO A 40 7.13 3.45 1.24
C PRO A 40 7.40 1.96 1.08
N GLU A 41 7.07 1.19 2.11
CA GLU A 41 6.91 -0.25 1.92
C GLU A 41 5.73 -0.51 1.01
N LEU A 42 5.95 -1.27 -0.07
CA LEU A 42 4.91 -1.63 -1.03
C LEU A 42 4.61 -3.13 -0.98
N VAL A 43 3.35 -3.48 -0.78
CA VAL A 43 2.84 -4.85 -0.99
C VAL A 43 1.92 -4.85 -2.21
N ARG A 44 2.33 -5.59 -3.24
CA ARG A 44 1.53 -5.88 -4.41
C ARG A 44 0.79 -7.20 -4.20
N MET A 45 -0.53 -7.20 -4.40
CA MET A 45 -1.38 -8.37 -4.23
C MET A 45 -1.84 -8.86 -5.61
N PRO A 46 -1.25 -9.96 -6.15
CA PRO A 46 -1.68 -10.54 -7.41
C PRO A 46 -3.16 -10.95 -7.38
N ASP A 47 -3.81 -10.89 -8.54
CA ASP A 47 -5.21 -11.31 -8.75
C ASP A 47 -6.19 -10.71 -7.72
N THR A 48 -5.95 -9.45 -7.32
CA THR A 48 -6.73 -8.78 -6.27
C THR A 48 -7.35 -7.49 -6.81
N SER A 49 -8.69 -7.42 -6.74
CA SER A 49 -9.50 -6.27 -7.18
C SER A 49 -9.57 -5.16 -6.14
N HIS A 50 -10.20 -4.03 -6.48
CA HIS A 50 -10.24 -2.82 -5.65
C HIS A 50 -10.69 -3.05 -4.21
N PHE A 51 -11.73 -3.87 -4.03
CA PHE A 51 -12.32 -4.17 -2.72
C PHE A 51 -11.70 -5.39 -2.04
N PHE A 52 -10.59 -5.92 -2.57
CA PHE A 52 -9.93 -7.12 -2.04
C PHE A 52 -10.90 -8.30 -1.90
N HIS A 53 -11.79 -8.48 -2.88
CA HIS A 53 -12.86 -9.48 -2.81
C HIS A 53 -12.26 -10.88 -2.61
N ARG A 54 -12.68 -11.57 -1.53
CA ARG A 54 -12.15 -12.89 -1.09
C ARG A 54 -10.66 -12.90 -0.72
N LYS A 55 -10.01 -11.73 -0.59
CA LYS A 55 -8.60 -11.55 -0.25
C LYS A 55 -8.38 -10.82 1.08
N LEU A 56 -9.44 -10.61 1.89
CA LEU A 56 -9.34 -9.88 3.16
C LEU A 56 -8.42 -10.57 4.19
N ILE A 57 -8.31 -11.89 4.16
CA ILE A 57 -7.38 -12.63 5.03
C ILE A 57 -5.93 -12.38 4.61
N ASP A 58 -5.66 -12.39 3.30
CA ASP A 58 -4.36 -12.03 2.73
C ASP A 58 -4.00 -10.58 3.05
N LEU A 59 -4.95 -9.64 2.89
CA LEU A 59 -4.78 -8.22 3.23
C LEU A 59 -4.43 -8.04 4.72
N ARG A 60 -5.15 -8.74 5.62
CA ARG A 60 -4.81 -8.74 7.05
C ARG A 60 -3.37 -9.20 7.29
N GLY A 61 -2.94 -10.27 6.60
CA GLY A 61 -1.57 -10.78 6.68
C GLY A 61 -0.54 -9.77 6.20
N ALA A 62 -0.79 -9.11 5.06
CA ALA A 62 0.06 -8.07 4.50
C ALA A 62 0.24 -6.90 5.49
N ILE A 63 -0.86 -6.40 6.07
CA ILE A 63 -0.82 -5.31 7.05
C ILE A 63 -0.05 -5.75 8.30
N GLN A 64 -0.42 -6.90 8.89
CA GLN A 64 0.23 -7.39 10.11
C GLN A 64 1.73 -7.60 9.91
N HIS A 65 2.14 -8.13 8.75
CA HIS A 65 3.55 -8.34 8.44
C HIS A 65 4.30 -7.02 8.25
N GLY A 66 3.78 -6.11 7.40
CA GLY A 66 4.44 -4.84 7.08
C GLY A 66 4.63 -3.96 8.31
N VAL A 67 3.60 -3.82 9.15
CA VAL A 67 3.68 -2.92 10.31
C VAL A 67 4.38 -3.54 11.54
N ARG A 68 4.67 -4.84 11.53
CA ARG A 68 5.18 -5.56 12.71
C ARG A 68 6.45 -4.92 13.28
N ARG A 69 7.34 -4.44 12.42
CA ARG A 69 8.61 -3.82 12.79
C ARG A 69 8.48 -2.40 13.34
N TRP A 70 7.30 -1.79 13.19
CA TRP A 70 6.99 -0.44 13.66
C TRP A 70 6.27 -0.44 15.01
N LEU A 71 5.85 -1.61 15.49
CA LEU A 71 5.22 -1.72 16.79
C LEU A 71 6.19 -1.22 17.88
N PRO A 72 5.73 -0.34 18.79
CA PRO A 72 6.56 0.08 19.90
C PRO A 72 6.91 -1.13 20.77
N ALA A 73 8.02 -1.03 21.51
CA ALA A 73 8.34 -2.02 22.53
C ALA A 73 7.15 -2.16 23.48
N ALA A 74 6.82 -3.41 23.84
CA ALA A 74 5.78 -3.66 24.83
C ALA A 74 6.17 -2.94 26.14
N VAL A 75 5.31 -2.03 26.58
CA VAL A 75 5.41 -1.34 27.87
C VAL A 75 4.96 -2.29 28.98
#